data_AF-A0A0U3C7E4-F1
#
_entry.id   AF-A0A0U3C7E4-F1
#
_cell.length_a   1.000
_cell.length_b   1.000
_cell.length_c   1.000
_cell.angle_alpha   90.00
_cell.angle_beta   90.00
_cell.angle_gamma   90.00
#
_symmetry.space_group_name_H-M   'P 1'
#
loop_
_entity.id
_entity.type
_entity.pdbx_description
1 polymer ?
#
loop_
_entity_poly.entity_id
_entity_poly.type
_entity_poly.pdbx_seq_one_letter_code
_entity_poly.pdbx_strand_id
1 'polypeptide(L)'
;MIEREDGKIIFDSPDTNSYSEYESKEFLENDGKLDIFKSIYNRIVKDFTKKPLSFSLHTYSDVPSGSGLGGSSTLVVGVIKAFSEWLNLPLGEYEIAKLAYEIEREDLGIVGGAQDQYAATFGGFNFMEFYNNKRVIVNPLRIKNWIASELETRIVLYFTNITREAKDIEEHKKGKLGDEKSLEAMHAIKQDAIKMKEALFKADFDTLAKILGKSWQSKKIISEIVSNDELERIYKLAIDNGAYSGKTSGAGAGGFMFFFVDPTKKYNLIKTLSKEQGYVQDFSFTKEGVKSWRI
;
A
#
# COMPACT_ATOMS: atom_id res chain seq x y z
N MET A 1 3.19 -19.24 -9.42
CA MET A 1 4.31 -20.10 -8.99
C MET A 1 4.15 -21.43 -9.67
N ILE A 2 5.24 -22.01 -10.18
CA ILE A 2 5.24 -23.29 -10.89
C ILE A 2 6.31 -24.16 -10.23
N GLU A 3 5.92 -25.35 -9.77
CA GLU A 3 6.85 -26.33 -9.21
C GLU A 3 7.74 -26.91 -10.32
N ARG A 4 9.01 -27.14 -10.00
CA ARG A 4 10.00 -27.67 -10.94
C ARG A 4 10.79 -28.80 -10.29
N GLU A 5 11.36 -29.69 -11.10
CA GLU A 5 12.17 -30.83 -10.64
C GLU A 5 13.62 -30.76 -11.15
N ASP A 6 14.04 -29.64 -11.73
CA ASP A 6 15.38 -29.44 -12.30
C ASP A 6 16.40 -28.85 -11.32
N GLY A 7 16.02 -28.67 -10.05
CA GLY A 7 16.88 -28.12 -9.02
C GLY A 7 17.13 -26.62 -9.19
N LYS A 8 16.30 -25.91 -9.94
CA LYS A 8 16.41 -24.46 -10.16
C LYS A 8 15.37 -23.66 -9.38
N ILE A 9 15.75 -22.44 -9.00
CA ILE A 9 14.88 -21.39 -8.48
C ILE A 9 14.91 -20.23 -9.45
N ILE A 10 13.76 -19.87 -10.01
CA ILE A 10 13.61 -18.76 -10.95
C ILE A 10 12.73 -17.68 -10.34
N PHE A 11 13.18 -16.44 -10.40
CA PHE A 11 12.40 -15.24 -10.11
C PHE A 11 12.25 -14.41 -11.38
N ASP A 12 11.02 -14.12 -11.76
CA ASP A 12 10.68 -13.40 -12.99
C ASP A 12 9.66 -12.29 -12.68
N SER A 13 10.06 -11.04 -12.87
CA SER A 13 9.23 -9.85 -12.70
C SER A 13 9.33 -8.98 -13.97
N PRO A 14 8.53 -9.26 -15.01
CA PRO A 14 8.63 -8.57 -16.29
C PRO A 14 8.29 -7.08 -16.22
N ASP A 15 7.41 -6.68 -15.31
CA ASP A 15 7.03 -5.27 -15.07
C ASP A 15 8.20 -4.40 -14.58
N THR A 16 9.21 -5.01 -13.95
CA THR A 16 10.47 -4.36 -13.57
C THR A 16 11.64 -4.76 -14.45
N ASN A 17 11.41 -5.45 -15.58
CA ASN A 17 12.43 -6.01 -16.46
C ASN A 17 13.50 -6.82 -15.70
N SER A 18 13.09 -7.56 -14.68
CA SER A 18 13.99 -8.26 -13.76
C SER A 18 13.80 -9.76 -13.86
N TYR A 19 14.90 -10.47 -14.14
CA TYR A 19 14.95 -11.94 -14.18
C TYR A 19 16.17 -12.42 -13.39
N SER A 20 16.01 -13.50 -12.61
CA SER A 20 17.12 -14.13 -11.91
C SER A 20 16.89 -15.63 -11.78
N GLU A 21 17.96 -16.41 -11.96
CA GLU A 21 17.96 -17.86 -11.84
C GLU A 21 19.08 -18.29 -10.89
N TYR A 22 18.77 -19.22 -10.00
CA TYR A 22 19.68 -19.74 -8.99
C TYR A 22 19.59 -21.26 -8.92
N GLU A 23 20.67 -21.90 -8.46
CA GLU A 23 20.62 -23.28 -8.01
C GLU A 23 19.83 -23.39 -6.70
N SER A 24 19.03 -24.45 -6.58
CA SER A 24 18.25 -24.74 -5.37
C SER A 24 19.16 -25.02 -4.18
N LYS A 25 19.12 -24.13 -3.19
CA LYS A 25 19.91 -24.18 -1.95
C LYS A 25 19.05 -23.74 -0.77
N GLU A 26 19.40 -24.09 0.46
CA GLU A 26 18.61 -23.69 1.64
C GLU A 26 18.58 -22.18 1.89
N PHE A 27 19.61 -21.48 1.44
CA PHE A 27 19.77 -20.05 1.60
C PHE A 27 20.31 -19.42 0.31
N LEU A 28 19.69 -18.32 -0.12
CA LEU A 28 20.11 -17.48 -1.24
C LEU A 28 20.65 -16.15 -0.71
N GLU A 29 21.88 -15.82 -1.07
CA GLU A 29 22.51 -14.55 -0.70
C GLU A 29 21.95 -13.36 -1.51
N ASN A 30 21.96 -12.19 -0.89
CA ASN A 30 21.55 -10.96 -1.55
C ASN A 30 22.60 -10.56 -2.60
N ASP A 31 22.16 -10.25 -3.80
CA ASP A 31 23.03 -9.84 -4.93
C ASP A 31 22.54 -8.54 -5.60
N GLY A 32 21.54 -7.88 -5.01
CA GLY A 32 20.91 -6.67 -5.55
C GLY A 32 19.78 -6.95 -6.55
N LYS A 33 19.54 -8.20 -6.95
CA LYS A 33 18.45 -8.59 -7.86
C LYS A 33 17.36 -9.32 -7.11
N LEU A 34 16.17 -8.71 -7.09
CA LEU A 34 14.96 -9.31 -6.54
C LEU A 34 15.16 -9.89 -5.11
N ASP A 35 16.00 -9.22 -4.30
CA ASP A 35 16.39 -9.71 -2.97
C ASP A 35 15.17 -9.89 -2.04
N ILE A 36 14.07 -9.17 -2.29
CA ILE A 36 12.80 -9.37 -1.60
C ILE A 36 12.28 -10.81 -1.71
N PHE A 37 12.39 -11.44 -2.89
CA PHE A 37 11.95 -12.82 -3.08
C PHE A 37 12.89 -13.81 -2.42
N LYS A 38 14.20 -13.50 -2.36
CA LYS A 38 15.18 -14.30 -1.62
C LYS A 38 14.91 -14.25 -0.12
N SER A 39 14.64 -13.08 0.45
CA SER A 39 14.28 -12.96 1.86
C SER A 39 13.04 -13.77 2.20
N ILE A 40 12.02 -13.75 1.32
CA ILE A 40 10.82 -14.59 1.49
C ILE A 40 11.18 -16.07 1.42
N TYR A 41 11.89 -16.49 0.37
CA TYR A 41 12.34 -17.87 0.20
C TYR A 41 13.14 -18.37 1.41
N ASN A 42 14.17 -17.62 1.82
CA ASN A 42 15.03 -17.93 2.96
C ASN A 42 14.20 -18.07 4.24
N ARG A 43 13.20 -17.21 4.44
CA ARG A 43 12.31 -17.28 5.61
C ARG A 43 11.43 -18.52 5.58
N ILE A 44 10.84 -18.85 4.43
CA ILE A 44 10.02 -20.04 4.24
C ILE A 44 10.83 -21.32 4.49
N VAL A 45 12.05 -21.41 3.94
CA VAL A 45 12.94 -22.56 4.15
C VAL A 45 13.37 -22.66 5.62
N LYS A 46 13.85 -21.55 6.17
CA LYS A 46 14.35 -21.49 7.55
C LYS A 46 13.29 -21.88 8.55
N ASP A 47 12.05 -21.43 8.41
CA ASP A 47 11.02 -21.57 9.44
C ASP A 47 10.14 -22.82 9.23
N PHE A 48 9.90 -23.24 7.98
CA PHE A 48 8.94 -24.29 7.66
C PHE A 48 9.55 -25.53 7.00
N THR A 49 10.11 -25.42 5.78
CA THR A 49 10.44 -26.62 4.99
C THR A 49 11.73 -27.31 5.41
N LYS A 50 12.71 -26.56 5.93
CA LYS A 50 14.05 -27.04 6.34
C LYS A 50 14.80 -27.80 5.23
N LYS A 51 14.45 -27.56 3.96
CA LYS A 51 15.09 -28.14 2.79
C LYS A 51 14.98 -27.21 1.59
N PRO A 52 15.90 -27.29 0.61
CA PRO A 52 15.80 -26.54 -0.64
C PRO A 52 14.52 -26.87 -1.42
N LEU A 53 14.04 -25.91 -2.20
CA LEU A 53 12.89 -26.06 -3.09
C LEU A 53 13.27 -25.70 -4.53
N SER A 54 12.57 -26.28 -5.51
CA SER A 54 12.74 -25.96 -6.92
C SER A 54 11.42 -25.48 -7.52
N PHE A 55 11.42 -24.26 -8.08
CA PHE A 55 10.23 -23.59 -8.57
C PHE A 55 10.58 -22.39 -9.47
N SER A 56 9.58 -21.90 -10.22
CA SER A 56 9.60 -20.56 -10.80
C SER A 56 8.49 -19.69 -10.21
N LEU A 57 8.84 -18.47 -9.81
CA LEU A 57 7.93 -17.45 -9.31
C LEU A 57 7.87 -16.31 -10.32
N HIS A 58 6.65 -16.03 -10.78
CA HIS A 58 6.36 -14.98 -11.75
C HIS A 58 5.44 -13.96 -11.08
N THR A 59 5.79 -12.68 -11.12
CA THR A 59 5.04 -11.59 -10.48
C THR A 59 4.90 -10.40 -11.41
N TYR A 60 3.78 -9.68 -11.31
CA TYR A 60 3.62 -8.36 -11.91
C TYR A 60 2.64 -7.54 -11.08
N SER A 61 2.67 -6.21 -11.22
CA SER A 61 1.75 -5.28 -10.57
C SER A 61 0.90 -4.51 -11.57
N ASP A 62 -0.38 -4.29 -11.26
CA ASP A 62 -1.28 -3.44 -12.04
C ASP A 62 -0.91 -1.94 -11.96
N VAL A 63 -0.14 -1.56 -10.93
CA VAL A 63 0.31 -0.19 -10.72
C VAL A 63 1.84 -0.10 -10.66
N PRO A 64 2.44 1.00 -11.14
CA PRO A 64 3.89 1.18 -11.09
C PRO A 64 4.46 1.17 -9.66
N SER A 65 5.75 0.87 -9.55
CA SER A 65 6.50 1.08 -8.30
C SER A 65 6.47 2.55 -7.88
N GLY A 66 6.50 2.81 -6.57
CA GLY A 66 6.42 4.18 -6.03
C GLY A 66 5.03 4.82 -6.16
N SER A 67 3.98 4.06 -6.48
CA SER A 67 2.61 4.58 -6.63
C SER A 67 1.96 5.11 -5.34
N GLY A 68 2.48 4.72 -4.18
CA GLY A 68 1.90 5.09 -2.88
C GLY A 68 0.64 4.30 -2.52
N LEU A 69 0.40 3.15 -3.15
CA LEU A 69 -0.74 2.25 -2.89
C LEU A 69 -0.37 0.98 -2.10
N GLY A 70 0.81 0.94 -1.48
CA GLY A 70 1.26 -0.24 -0.71
C GLY A 70 1.71 -1.42 -1.59
N GLY A 71 2.16 -1.16 -2.83
CA GLY A 71 2.53 -2.20 -3.80
C GLY A 71 3.61 -3.16 -3.31
N SER A 72 4.67 -2.67 -2.65
CA SER A 72 5.75 -3.51 -2.09
C SER A 72 5.20 -4.53 -1.09
N SER A 73 4.49 -4.05 -0.06
CA SER A 73 3.95 -4.92 0.98
C SER A 73 2.88 -5.88 0.44
N THR A 74 2.11 -5.45 -0.57
CA THR A 74 1.13 -6.31 -1.25
C THR A 74 1.82 -7.44 -2.02
N LEU A 75 2.91 -7.15 -2.72
CA LEU A 75 3.72 -8.15 -3.42
C LEU A 75 4.25 -9.21 -2.43
N VAL A 76 4.78 -8.78 -1.29
CA VAL A 76 5.28 -9.69 -0.25
C VAL A 76 4.17 -10.61 0.28
N VAL A 77 3.00 -10.05 0.60
CA VAL A 77 1.84 -10.83 1.05
C VAL A 77 1.41 -11.84 -0.01
N GLY A 78 1.34 -11.44 -1.29
CA GLY A 78 0.99 -12.33 -2.40
C GLY A 78 1.96 -13.50 -2.57
N VAL A 79 3.26 -13.25 -2.49
CA VAL A 79 4.29 -14.29 -2.61
C VAL A 79 4.27 -15.24 -1.40
N ILE A 80 4.14 -14.71 -0.18
CA ILE A 80 3.98 -15.54 1.02
C ILE A 80 2.73 -16.42 0.90
N LYS A 81 1.61 -15.85 0.43
CA LYS A 81 0.38 -16.61 0.23
C LYS A 81 0.55 -17.73 -0.81
N ALA A 82 1.30 -17.48 -1.89
CA ALA A 82 1.62 -18.50 -2.88
C ALA A 82 2.43 -19.67 -2.29
N PHE A 83 3.47 -19.38 -1.49
CA PHE A 83 4.21 -20.42 -0.77
C PHE A 83 3.34 -21.16 0.25
N SER A 84 2.51 -20.43 1.00
CA SER A 84 1.59 -21.00 1.98
C SER A 84 0.62 -21.98 1.34
N GLU A 85 0.06 -21.64 0.17
CA GLU A 85 -0.85 -22.51 -0.58
C GLU A 85 -0.11 -23.72 -1.14
N TRP A 86 1.03 -23.51 -1.81
CA TRP A 86 1.79 -24.58 -2.46
C TRP A 86 2.28 -25.63 -1.45
N LEU A 87 2.82 -25.17 -0.32
CA LEU A 87 3.44 -26.03 0.70
C LEU A 87 2.47 -26.42 1.82
N ASN A 88 1.20 -26.02 1.73
CA ASN A 88 0.16 -26.24 2.74
C ASN A 88 0.62 -25.81 4.16
N LEU A 89 1.19 -24.62 4.26
CA LEU A 89 1.70 -24.08 5.53
C LEU A 89 0.53 -23.70 6.46
N PRO A 90 0.64 -23.91 7.78
CA PRO A 90 -0.39 -23.57 8.75
C PRO A 90 -0.35 -22.06 9.07
N LEU A 91 -0.61 -21.21 8.07
CA LEU A 91 -0.57 -19.76 8.18
C LEU A 91 -1.95 -19.16 7.95
N GLY A 92 -2.52 -18.59 9.02
CA GLY A 92 -3.69 -17.73 8.97
C GLY A 92 -3.35 -16.31 8.52
N GLU A 93 -4.38 -15.50 8.27
CA GLU A 93 -4.26 -14.12 7.77
C GLU A 93 -3.36 -13.23 8.64
N TYR A 94 -3.52 -13.29 9.97
CA TYR A 94 -2.65 -12.54 10.89
C TYR A 94 -1.18 -12.96 10.79
N GLU A 95 -0.91 -14.25 10.60
CA GLU A 95 0.44 -14.80 10.53
C GLU A 95 1.10 -14.42 9.20
N ILE A 96 0.35 -14.43 8.10
CA ILE A 96 0.82 -13.93 6.80
C ILE A 96 1.17 -12.44 6.87
N ALA A 97 0.26 -11.60 7.39
CA ALA A 97 0.50 -10.16 7.49
C ALA A 97 1.70 -9.83 8.40
N LYS A 98 1.82 -10.53 9.52
CA LYS A 98 2.96 -10.38 10.45
C LYS A 98 4.27 -10.85 9.81
N LEU A 99 4.27 -12.00 9.15
CA LEU A 99 5.45 -12.53 8.46
C LEU A 99 5.91 -11.57 7.35
N ALA A 100 4.98 -11.02 6.57
CA ALA A 100 5.29 -10.00 5.57
C ALA A 100 5.95 -8.76 6.17
N TYR A 101 5.42 -8.28 7.31
CA TYR A 101 5.99 -7.14 8.03
C TYR A 101 7.41 -7.43 8.54
N GLU A 102 7.63 -8.60 9.16
CA GLU A 102 8.96 -8.98 9.68
C GLU A 102 9.99 -9.10 8.55
N ILE A 103 9.61 -9.67 7.41
CA ILE A 103 10.51 -9.80 6.25
C ILE A 103 10.89 -8.42 5.71
N GLU A 104 9.93 -7.51 5.50
CA GLU A 104 10.24 -6.17 4.97
C GLU A 104 11.03 -5.32 5.98
N ARG A 105 10.64 -5.31 7.25
CA ARG A 105 11.18 -4.38 8.25
C ARG A 105 12.44 -4.89 8.94
N GLU A 106 12.57 -6.19 9.16
CA GLU A 106 13.66 -6.76 9.95
C GLU A 106 14.68 -7.44 9.04
N ASP A 107 14.23 -8.31 8.13
CA ASP A 107 15.15 -9.07 7.28
C ASP A 107 15.80 -8.17 6.21
N LEU A 108 15.06 -7.17 5.70
CA LEU A 108 15.56 -6.22 4.68
C LEU A 108 15.83 -4.81 5.22
N GLY A 109 15.43 -4.51 6.46
CA GLY A 109 15.65 -3.20 7.07
C GLY A 109 14.91 -2.05 6.38
N ILE A 110 13.87 -2.32 5.58
CA ILE A 110 13.12 -1.27 4.87
C ILE A 110 12.27 -0.52 5.88
N VAL A 111 12.54 0.76 6.09
CA VAL A 111 11.72 1.60 6.97
C VAL A 111 10.31 1.74 6.40
N GLY A 112 9.29 1.52 7.25
CA GLY A 112 7.89 1.77 6.91
C GLY A 112 6.90 1.30 7.97
N GLY A 113 5.63 1.58 7.73
CA GLY A 113 4.53 1.14 8.61
C GLY A 113 4.15 -0.33 8.44
N ALA A 114 3.18 -0.77 9.25
CA ALA A 114 2.61 -2.12 9.20
C ALA A 114 1.23 -2.19 8.51
N GLN A 115 0.62 -1.05 8.19
CA GLN A 115 -0.78 -0.99 7.72
C GLN A 115 -1.00 -1.69 6.36
N ASP A 116 -0.02 -1.63 5.47
CA ASP A 116 -0.16 -2.11 4.09
C ASP A 116 -0.24 -3.64 4.03
N GLN A 117 0.55 -4.34 4.86
CA GLN A 117 0.54 -5.80 4.96
C GLN A 117 -0.81 -6.32 5.46
N TYR A 118 -1.39 -5.68 6.48
CA TYR A 118 -2.72 -6.03 6.98
C TYR A 118 -3.80 -5.70 5.95
N ALA A 119 -3.71 -4.56 5.25
CA ALA A 119 -4.68 -4.21 4.22
C ALA A 119 -4.69 -5.23 3.07
N ALA A 120 -3.50 -5.60 2.57
CA ALA A 120 -3.35 -6.59 1.51
C ALA A 120 -3.85 -7.99 1.93
N THR A 121 -3.65 -8.36 3.20
CA THR A 121 -4.02 -9.70 3.69
C THR A 121 -5.51 -9.83 3.97
N PHE A 122 -6.11 -8.87 4.69
CA PHE A 122 -7.52 -8.94 5.10
C PHE A 122 -8.49 -8.41 4.04
N GLY A 123 -8.07 -7.41 3.26
CA GLY A 123 -8.92 -6.68 2.33
C GLY A 123 -10.07 -5.93 3.00
N GLY A 124 -10.94 -5.32 2.20
CA GLY A 124 -12.06 -4.54 2.72
C GLY A 124 -11.63 -3.23 3.40
N PHE A 125 -12.59 -2.62 4.07
CA PHE A 125 -12.36 -1.44 4.90
C PHE A 125 -11.91 -1.90 6.29
N ASN A 126 -10.75 -1.42 6.74
CA ASN A 126 -10.20 -1.81 8.04
C ASN A 126 -9.95 -0.58 8.91
N PHE A 127 -10.28 -0.70 10.20
CA PHE A 127 -9.77 0.20 11.23
C PHE A 127 -8.72 -0.53 12.05
N MET A 128 -7.47 -0.10 11.95
CA MET A 128 -6.34 -0.78 12.57
C MET A 128 -5.83 0.00 13.77
N GLU A 129 -5.52 -0.74 14.83
CA GLU A 129 -4.97 -0.20 16.07
C GLU A 129 -3.60 -0.83 16.32
N PHE A 130 -2.58 0.02 16.36
CA PHE A 130 -1.19 -0.38 16.57
C PHE A 130 -0.81 -0.09 18.02
N TYR A 131 -0.34 -1.13 18.72
CA TYR A 131 0.08 -1.08 20.11
C TYR A 131 1.57 -1.43 20.24
N ASN A 132 2.11 -1.23 21.44
CA ASN A 132 3.46 -1.67 21.78
C ASN A 132 3.66 -3.18 21.52
N ASN A 133 4.92 -3.59 21.40
CA ASN A 133 5.32 -4.98 21.14
C ASN A 133 4.77 -5.55 19.82
N LYS A 134 4.60 -4.69 18.80
CA LYS A 134 4.11 -5.06 17.46
C LYS A 134 2.69 -5.67 17.48
N ARG A 135 1.92 -5.49 18.54
CA ARG A 135 0.53 -5.97 18.60
C ARG A 135 -0.35 -5.10 17.71
N VAL A 136 -1.00 -5.72 16.74
CA VAL A 136 -1.93 -5.05 15.83
C VAL A 136 -3.31 -5.66 15.98
N ILE A 137 -4.31 -4.81 16.22
CA ILE A 137 -5.73 -5.20 16.20
C ILE A 137 -6.30 -4.68 14.88
N VAL A 138 -6.84 -5.58 14.07
CA VAL A 138 -7.53 -5.23 12.83
C VAL A 138 -9.01 -5.34 13.11
N ASN A 139 -9.75 -4.27 12.88
CA ASN A 139 -11.20 -4.26 12.97
C ASN A 139 -11.77 -4.15 11.55
N PRO A 140 -12.16 -5.27 10.92
CA PRO A 140 -12.84 -5.26 9.63
C PRO A 140 -14.18 -4.51 9.76
N LEU A 141 -14.32 -3.44 8.98
CA LEU A 141 -15.52 -2.61 8.97
C LEU A 141 -16.53 -3.19 7.99
N ARG A 142 -17.67 -3.62 8.50
CA ARG A 142 -18.80 -4.09 7.68
C ARG A 142 -19.54 -2.90 7.05
N ILE A 143 -18.97 -2.36 5.98
CA ILE A 143 -19.54 -1.25 5.23
C ILE A 143 -20.65 -1.75 4.30
N LYS A 144 -21.79 -1.05 4.28
CA LYS A 144 -22.90 -1.35 3.37
C LYS A 144 -22.46 -1.09 1.92
N ASN A 145 -22.84 -1.95 0.98
CA ASN A 145 -22.42 -1.83 -0.42
C ASN A 145 -22.69 -0.43 -1.00
N TRP A 146 -23.87 0.16 -0.72
CA TRP A 146 -24.21 1.49 -1.23
C TRP A 146 -23.28 2.60 -0.71
N ILE A 147 -22.70 2.46 0.50
CA ILE A 147 -21.72 3.42 1.02
C ILE A 147 -20.43 3.32 0.20
N ALA A 148 -19.98 2.11 -0.12
CA ALA A 148 -18.82 1.90 -0.98
C ALA A 148 -19.07 2.44 -2.40
N SER A 149 -20.24 2.17 -2.98
CA SER A 149 -20.63 2.73 -4.28
C SER A 149 -20.70 4.25 -4.26
N GLU A 150 -21.27 4.85 -3.20
CA GLU A 150 -21.32 6.31 -3.07
C GLU A 150 -19.91 6.91 -2.96
N LEU A 151 -18.98 6.27 -2.24
CA LEU A 151 -17.58 6.66 -2.23
C LEU A 151 -16.95 6.57 -3.63
N GLU A 152 -17.13 5.46 -4.33
CA GLU A 152 -16.60 5.27 -5.69
C GLU A 152 -17.10 6.36 -6.65
N THR A 153 -18.36 6.78 -6.54
CA THR A 153 -18.91 7.89 -7.36
C THR A 153 -18.33 9.26 -6.99
N ARG A 154 -17.88 9.44 -5.75
CA ARG A 154 -17.33 10.71 -5.23
C ARG A 154 -15.82 10.79 -5.31
N ILE A 155 -15.14 9.73 -5.71
CA ILE A 155 -13.68 9.68 -5.73
C ILE A 155 -13.16 9.67 -7.16
N VAL A 156 -12.11 10.45 -7.40
CA VAL A 156 -11.24 10.34 -8.57
C VAL A 156 -9.84 10.00 -8.10
N LEU A 157 -9.29 8.93 -8.67
CA LEU A 157 -7.91 8.49 -8.45
C LEU A 157 -7.08 8.88 -9.68
N TYR A 158 -6.01 9.64 -9.46
CA TYR A 158 -5.18 10.19 -10.54
C TYR A 158 -3.71 9.88 -10.29
N PHE A 159 -3.07 9.15 -11.19
CA PHE A 159 -1.64 8.90 -11.16
C PHE A 159 -0.90 10.07 -11.76
N THR A 160 0.04 10.66 -11.02
CA THR A 160 0.71 11.91 -11.43
C THR A 160 1.85 11.72 -12.42
N ASN A 161 2.26 10.47 -12.69
CA ASN A 161 3.53 10.13 -13.37
C ASN A 161 4.79 10.69 -12.68
N ILE A 162 4.67 11.26 -11.48
CA ILE A 162 5.80 11.67 -10.64
C ILE A 162 6.10 10.50 -9.71
N THR A 163 7.28 9.88 -9.84
CA THR A 163 7.71 8.79 -8.96
C THR A 163 8.89 9.22 -8.11
N ARG A 164 8.84 8.93 -6.81
CA ARG A 164 9.97 9.05 -5.89
C ARG A 164 10.00 7.84 -4.94
N GLU A 165 11.19 7.48 -4.47
CA GLU A 165 11.31 6.42 -3.48
C GLU A 165 10.74 6.88 -2.12
N ALA A 166 9.89 6.06 -1.53
CA ALA A 166 9.28 6.35 -0.23
C ALA A 166 10.32 6.42 0.91
N LYS A 167 11.48 5.76 0.74
CA LYS A 167 12.57 5.74 1.72
C LYS A 167 13.09 7.13 2.03
N ASP A 168 13.31 7.95 1.00
CA ASP A 168 13.79 9.32 1.15
C ASP A 168 12.85 10.16 2.05
N ILE A 169 11.53 9.95 1.95
CA ILE A 169 10.54 10.71 2.72
C ILE A 169 10.42 10.18 4.16
N GLU A 170 10.47 8.86 4.34
CA GLU A 170 10.35 8.20 5.65
C GLU A 170 11.57 8.50 6.54
N GLU A 171 12.78 8.54 5.98
CA GLU A 171 14.00 8.87 6.73
C GLU A 171 13.99 10.31 7.27
N HIS A 172 13.46 11.26 6.49
CA HIS A 172 13.34 12.66 6.93
C HIS A 172 12.33 12.88 8.06
N LYS A 173 11.36 11.96 8.27
CA LYS A 173 10.42 12.04 9.40
C LYS A 173 11.05 11.67 10.74
N LYS A 174 12.06 10.78 10.75
CA LYS A 174 12.72 10.32 11.98
C LYS A 174 13.42 11.45 12.74
N GLY A 175 13.89 12.49 12.05
CA GLY A 175 14.58 13.63 12.67
C GLY A 175 13.69 14.65 13.39
N LYS A 176 12.35 14.56 13.29
CA LYS A 176 11.40 15.54 13.87
C LYS A 176 10.54 14.98 15.02
N LEU A 177 10.71 13.71 15.37
CA LEU A 177 10.01 13.06 16.48
C LEU A 177 10.65 13.51 17.81
N GLY A 178 10.09 14.54 18.45
CA GLY A 178 10.56 14.94 19.78
C GLY A 178 10.05 16.27 20.33
N ASP A 179 9.48 17.14 19.49
CA ASP A 179 8.87 18.38 19.96
C ASP A 179 7.37 18.21 20.29
N GLU A 180 6.88 19.01 21.23
CA GLU A 180 5.50 18.97 21.74
C GLU A 180 4.46 19.14 20.62
N LYS A 181 4.77 20.01 19.65
CA LYS A 181 3.92 20.28 18.48
C LYS A 181 3.76 19.05 17.58
N SER A 182 4.82 18.30 17.32
CA SER A 182 4.73 17.07 16.53
C SER A 182 3.93 16.00 17.25
N LEU A 183 4.06 15.89 18.58
CA LEU A 183 3.28 14.93 19.37
C LEU A 183 1.79 15.28 19.36
N GLU A 184 1.43 16.56 19.53
CA GLU A 184 0.05 17.03 19.41
C GLU A 184 -0.53 16.75 18.01
N ALA A 185 0.25 16.99 16.96
CA ALA A 185 -0.16 16.68 15.60
C ALA A 185 -0.42 15.17 15.41
N MET A 186 0.41 14.30 16.01
CA MET A 186 0.19 12.84 15.98
C MET A 186 -1.07 12.43 16.76
N HIS A 187 -1.34 13.04 17.92
CA HIS A 187 -2.59 12.84 18.65
C HIS A 187 -3.81 13.27 17.83
N ALA A 188 -3.72 14.37 17.09
CA ALA A 188 -4.77 14.82 16.20
C ALA A 188 -5.01 13.82 15.05
N ILE A 189 -3.96 13.26 14.44
CA ILE A 189 -4.09 12.22 13.40
C ILE A 189 -4.80 10.97 13.96
N LYS A 190 -4.43 10.53 15.17
CA LYS A 190 -5.11 9.42 15.85
C LYS A 190 -6.60 9.70 16.05
N GLN A 191 -6.95 10.90 16.52
CA GLN A 191 -8.34 11.29 16.75
C GLN A 191 -9.13 11.40 15.44
N ASP A 192 -8.50 11.92 14.39
CA ASP A 192 -9.08 12.04 13.05
C ASP A 192 -9.39 10.67 12.45
N ALA A 193 -8.54 9.65 12.67
CA ALA A 193 -8.83 8.28 12.26
C ALA A 193 -10.09 7.70 12.94
N ILE A 194 -10.29 7.97 14.24
CA ILE A 194 -11.49 7.53 14.97
C ILE A 194 -12.74 8.24 14.41
N LYS A 195 -12.67 9.55 14.21
CA LYS A 195 -13.77 10.33 13.62
C LYS A 195 -14.09 9.87 12.20
N MET A 196 -13.06 9.50 11.42
CA MET A 196 -13.22 8.99 10.07
C MET A 196 -13.99 7.66 10.05
N LYS A 197 -13.67 6.76 10.98
CA LYS A 197 -14.43 5.50 11.17
C LYS A 197 -15.90 5.80 11.46
N GLU A 198 -16.19 6.71 12.39
CA GLU A 198 -17.57 7.09 12.72
C GLU A 198 -18.33 7.72 11.55
N ALA A 199 -17.68 8.64 10.82
CA ALA A 199 -18.25 9.30 9.65
C ALA A 199 -18.60 8.29 8.56
N LEU A 200 -17.72 7.31 8.32
CA LEU A 200 -17.95 6.24 7.37
C LEU A 200 -19.17 5.37 7.76
N PHE A 201 -19.33 5.04 9.05
CA PHE A 201 -20.51 4.30 9.53
C PHE A 201 -21.82 5.09 9.42
N LYS A 202 -21.75 6.41 9.60
CA LYS A 202 -22.91 7.32 9.48
C LYS A 202 -23.19 7.75 8.03
N ALA A 203 -22.36 7.33 7.07
CA ALA A 203 -22.37 7.79 5.68
C ALA A 203 -22.26 9.33 5.56
N ASP A 204 -21.51 9.96 6.46
CA ASP A 204 -21.21 11.39 6.44
C ASP A 204 -19.96 11.66 5.58
N PHE A 205 -20.18 11.72 4.27
CA PHE A 205 -19.10 11.91 3.29
C PHE A 205 -18.48 13.31 3.34
N ASP A 206 -19.21 14.32 3.81
CA ASP A 206 -18.68 15.68 3.94
C ASP A 206 -17.66 15.74 5.08
N THR A 207 -17.97 15.13 6.22
CA THR A 207 -17.02 15.01 7.32
C THR A 207 -15.81 14.16 6.90
N LEU A 208 -16.01 13.06 6.18
CA LEU A 208 -14.91 12.25 5.65
C LEU A 208 -13.96 13.07 4.77
N ALA A 209 -14.51 13.82 3.80
CA ALA A 209 -13.73 14.67 2.92
C ALA A 209 -13.02 15.80 3.67
N LYS A 210 -13.66 16.43 4.66
CA LYS A 210 -13.04 17.45 5.52
C LYS A 210 -11.85 16.90 6.31
N ILE A 211 -12.00 15.71 6.91
CA ILE A 211 -10.91 15.06 7.65
C ILE A 211 -9.74 14.74 6.71
N LEU A 212 -10.02 14.22 5.50
CA LEU A 212 -8.97 13.95 4.51
C LEU A 212 -8.25 15.22 4.07
N GLY A 213 -8.98 16.29 3.79
CA GLY A 213 -8.41 17.58 3.41
C GLY A 213 -7.54 18.16 4.53
N LYS A 214 -8.01 18.09 5.79
CA LYS A 214 -7.21 18.46 6.96
C LYS A 214 -5.93 17.64 7.04
N SER A 215 -6.02 16.31 6.88
CA SER A 215 -4.85 15.42 6.91
C SER A 215 -3.82 15.80 5.82
N TRP A 216 -4.29 16.22 4.65
CA TRP A 216 -3.42 16.68 3.57
C TRP A 216 -2.68 17.96 3.92
N GLN A 217 -3.39 18.98 4.44
CA GLN A 217 -2.75 20.22 4.86
C GLN A 217 -1.72 19.98 5.97
N SER A 218 -2.05 19.15 6.96
CA SER A 218 -1.09 18.77 8.02
C SER A 218 0.14 18.06 7.45
N LYS A 219 -0.04 17.15 6.48
CA LYS A 219 1.07 16.41 5.86
C LYS A 219 2.04 17.34 5.12
N LYS A 220 1.52 18.38 4.45
CA LYS A 220 2.34 19.42 3.80
C LYS A 220 3.15 20.25 4.79
N ILE A 221 2.59 20.56 5.96
CA ILE A 221 3.29 21.33 7.01
C ILE A 221 4.44 20.52 7.62
N ILE A 222 4.25 19.21 7.82
CA ILE A 222 5.24 18.35 8.49
C ILE A 222 6.48 18.13 7.61
N SER A 223 6.31 18.07 6.29
CA SER A 223 7.41 17.82 5.35
C SER A 223 7.20 18.58 4.04
N GLU A 224 8.10 19.52 3.76
CA GLU A 224 8.20 20.24 2.49
C GLU A 224 8.44 19.31 1.29
N ILE A 225 8.90 18.09 1.55
CA ILE A 225 9.19 17.07 0.53
C ILE A 225 7.90 16.39 0.04
N VAL A 226 6.82 16.42 0.83
CA VAL A 226 5.57 15.69 0.54
C VAL A 226 4.77 16.29 -0.63
N SER A 227 4.99 17.56 -0.93
CA SER A 227 4.36 18.30 -2.03
C SER A 227 5.44 18.90 -2.92
N ASN A 228 5.07 19.30 -4.14
CA ASN A 228 5.92 20.06 -5.05
C ASN A 228 5.03 20.94 -5.93
N ASP A 229 5.61 21.90 -6.64
CA ASP A 229 4.88 22.87 -7.46
C ASP A 229 3.88 22.20 -8.43
N GLU A 230 4.27 21.06 -8.99
CA GLU A 230 3.44 20.32 -9.93
C GLU A 230 2.25 19.62 -9.24
N LEU A 231 2.47 18.98 -8.08
CA LEU A 231 1.38 18.42 -7.27
C LEU A 231 0.43 19.51 -6.77
N GLU A 232 0.93 20.69 -6.44
CA GLU A 232 0.11 21.82 -6.03
C GLU A 232 -0.70 22.40 -7.19
N ARG A 233 -0.09 22.49 -8.38
CA ARG A 233 -0.79 22.87 -9.61
C ARG A 233 -1.93 21.91 -9.93
N ILE A 234 -1.67 20.59 -9.88
CA ILE A 234 -2.68 19.55 -10.13
C ILE A 234 -3.77 19.58 -9.05
N TYR A 235 -3.39 19.75 -7.77
CA TYR A 235 -4.36 19.91 -6.69
C TYR A 235 -5.28 21.11 -6.93
N LYS A 236 -4.71 22.27 -7.25
CA LYS A 236 -5.46 23.50 -7.53
C LYS A 236 -6.39 23.30 -8.73
N LEU A 237 -5.87 22.73 -9.83
CA LEU A 237 -6.65 22.42 -11.01
C LEU A 237 -7.86 21.53 -10.67
N ALA A 238 -7.66 20.50 -9.85
CA ALA A 238 -8.74 19.61 -9.45
C ALA A 238 -9.82 20.36 -8.64
N ILE A 239 -9.41 21.20 -7.68
CA ILE A 239 -10.33 22.01 -6.86
C ILE A 239 -11.12 22.99 -7.75
N ASP A 240 -10.43 23.71 -8.63
CA ASP A 240 -11.04 24.69 -9.54
C ASP A 240 -12.04 24.02 -10.51
N ASN A 241 -11.93 22.70 -10.73
CA ASN A 241 -12.81 21.89 -11.59
C ASN A 241 -13.81 21.01 -10.80
N GLY A 242 -14.05 21.30 -9.53
CA GLY A 242 -15.16 20.74 -8.76
C GLY A 242 -14.79 19.72 -7.70
N ALA A 243 -13.51 19.36 -7.55
CA ALA A 243 -13.08 18.67 -6.34
C ALA A 243 -13.22 19.61 -5.13
N TYR A 244 -13.57 19.06 -3.98
CA TYR A 244 -13.71 19.84 -2.74
C TYR A 244 -12.76 19.37 -1.63
N SER A 245 -12.05 18.28 -1.86
CA SER A 245 -10.97 17.80 -1.00
C SER A 245 -10.06 16.85 -1.79
N GLY A 246 -8.82 16.66 -1.32
CA GLY A 246 -7.93 15.67 -1.88
C GLY A 246 -6.65 15.50 -1.08
N LYS A 247 -5.88 14.47 -1.41
CA LYS A 247 -4.57 14.20 -0.81
C LYS A 247 -3.70 13.37 -1.76
N THR A 248 -2.38 13.39 -1.53
CA THR A 248 -1.51 12.34 -2.07
C THR A 248 -1.66 11.05 -1.26
N SER A 249 -1.63 9.91 -1.94
CA SER A 249 -1.57 8.59 -1.31
C SER A 249 -0.16 8.30 -0.78
N GLY A 250 -0.06 7.35 0.17
CA GLY A 250 1.22 6.86 0.69
C GLY A 250 2.09 7.93 1.36
N ALA A 251 3.41 7.83 1.17
CA ALA A 251 4.41 8.71 1.78
C ALA A 251 4.37 10.16 1.25
N GLY A 252 3.91 10.39 0.00
CA GLY A 252 3.84 11.70 -0.65
C GLY A 252 4.88 11.87 -1.76
N ALA A 253 5.10 13.13 -2.20
CA ALA A 253 6.09 13.53 -3.21
C ALA A 253 5.92 12.97 -4.64
N GLY A 254 4.81 12.28 -4.90
CA GLY A 254 4.50 11.65 -6.18
C GLY A 254 3.41 10.58 -6.03
N GLY A 255 3.27 9.75 -7.05
CA GLY A 255 2.33 8.63 -7.08
C GLY A 255 0.90 9.06 -7.35
N PHE A 256 -0.04 8.40 -6.69
CA PHE A 256 -1.46 8.70 -6.82
C PHE A 256 -1.88 9.89 -5.96
N MET A 257 -2.70 10.74 -6.56
CA MET A 257 -3.56 11.69 -5.86
C MET A 257 -4.99 11.17 -5.85
N PHE A 258 -5.67 11.45 -4.76
CA PHE A 258 -7.03 11.05 -4.50
C PHE A 258 -7.85 12.30 -4.24
N PHE A 259 -8.97 12.47 -4.97
CA PHE A 259 -9.84 13.64 -4.88
C PHE A 259 -11.27 13.24 -4.55
N PHE A 260 -11.88 13.99 -3.63
CA PHE A 260 -13.32 13.99 -3.40
C PHE A 260 -13.97 15.04 -4.30
N VAL A 261 -14.98 14.63 -5.07
CA VAL A 261 -15.67 15.43 -6.07
C VAL A 261 -17.18 15.18 -5.99
N ASP A 262 -17.96 16.21 -6.30
CA ASP A 262 -19.40 16.04 -6.53
C ASP A 262 -19.63 15.09 -7.72
N PRO A 263 -20.45 14.02 -7.60
CA PRO A 263 -20.70 13.09 -8.69
C PRO A 263 -21.14 13.77 -10.00
N THR A 264 -21.87 14.87 -9.92
CA THR A 264 -22.34 15.64 -11.09
C THR A 264 -21.19 16.38 -11.81
N LYS A 265 -20.06 16.62 -11.12
CA LYS A 265 -18.85 17.26 -11.66
C LYS A 265 -17.72 16.28 -11.98
N LYS A 266 -17.81 15.03 -11.52
CA LYS A 266 -16.77 14.00 -11.68
C LYS A 266 -16.31 13.85 -13.14
N TYR A 267 -17.24 13.78 -14.09
CA TYR A 267 -16.89 13.64 -15.51
C TYR A 267 -16.03 14.80 -16.04
N ASN A 268 -16.38 16.04 -15.69
CA ASN A 268 -15.62 17.22 -16.10
C ASN A 268 -14.23 17.24 -15.45
N LEU A 269 -14.13 16.87 -14.18
CA LEU A 269 -12.85 16.74 -13.49
C LEU A 269 -11.94 15.71 -14.17
N ILE A 270 -12.47 14.51 -14.48
CA ILE A 270 -11.73 13.47 -15.20
C ILE A 270 -11.23 14.01 -16.54
N LYS A 271 -12.12 14.63 -17.34
CA LYS A 271 -11.76 15.22 -18.64
C LYS A 271 -10.64 16.26 -18.54
N THR A 272 -10.62 17.05 -17.46
CA THR A 272 -9.56 18.03 -17.23
C THR A 272 -8.24 17.35 -16.84
N LEU A 273 -8.27 16.41 -15.88
CA LEU A 273 -7.08 15.70 -15.43
C LEU A 273 -6.45 14.81 -16.51
N SER A 274 -7.25 14.24 -17.42
CA SER A 274 -6.75 13.44 -18.55
C SER A 274 -5.93 14.24 -19.58
N LYS A 275 -5.88 15.57 -19.49
CA LYS A 275 -5.03 16.41 -20.34
C LYS A 275 -3.65 16.68 -19.73
N GLU A 276 -3.48 16.34 -18.47
CA GLU A 276 -2.22 16.52 -17.74
C GLU A 276 -1.29 15.34 -18.00
N GLN A 277 -0.05 15.42 -17.52
CA GLN A 277 1.00 14.42 -17.80
C GLN A 277 0.70 13.00 -17.30
N GLY A 278 -0.26 12.85 -16.39
CA GLY A 278 -0.64 11.60 -15.73
C GLY A 278 -1.88 10.96 -16.34
N TYR A 279 -2.54 10.09 -15.57
CA TYR A 279 -3.78 9.45 -16.01
C TYR A 279 -4.75 9.21 -14.84
N VAL A 280 -6.04 9.19 -15.16
CA VAL A 280 -7.09 8.80 -14.22
C VAL A 280 -7.22 7.28 -14.21
N GLN A 281 -7.28 6.69 -13.03
CA GLN A 281 -7.45 5.25 -12.84
C GLN A 281 -8.84 4.96 -12.25
N ASP A 282 -9.62 4.14 -12.95
CA ASP A 282 -10.86 3.61 -12.41
C ASP A 282 -10.56 2.50 -11.39
N PHE A 283 -11.39 2.43 -10.35
CA PHE A 283 -11.24 1.44 -9.29
C PHE A 283 -12.59 1.12 -8.64
N SER A 284 -12.64 0.03 -7.90
CA SER A 284 -13.73 -0.31 -6.99
C SER A 284 -13.16 -0.84 -5.67
N PHE A 285 -13.86 -0.63 -4.57
CA PHE A 285 -13.46 -1.19 -3.29
C PHE A 285 -13.73 -2.70 -3.26
N THR A 286 -12.72 -3.49 -2.93
CA THR A 286 -12.84 -4.94 -2.75
C THR A 286 -13.13 -5.29 -1.30
N LYS A 287 -13.85 -6.40 -1.07
CA LYS A 287 -14.11 -6.93 0.29
C LYS A 287 -13.07 -7.93 0.76
N GLU A 288 -12.42 -8.59 -0.19
CA GLU A 288 -11.48 -9.68 0.05
C GLU A 288 -10.05 -9.17 -0.04
N GLY A 289 -9.17 -9.75 0.76
CA GLY A 289 -7.73 -9.54 0.67
C GLY A 289 -7.09 -10.52 -0.31
N VAL A 290 -5.89 -10.98 0.04
CA VAL A 290 -5.13 -11.94 -0.78
C VAL A 290 -5.92 -13.25 -0.96
N LYS A 291 -5.94 -13.76 -2.19
CA LYS A 291 -6.57 -15.03 -2.55
C LYS A 291 -5.59 -15.92 -3.29
N SER A 292 -5.76 -17.22 -3.15
CA SER A 292 -4.97 -18.26 -3.83
C SER A 292 -5.91 -19.35 -4.34
N TRP A 293 -5.45 -20.05 -5.39
CA TRP A 293 -6.07 -21.26 -5.91
C TRP A 293 -4.99 -22.09 -6.60
N ARG A 294 -5.26 -23.39 -6.79
CA ARG A 294 -4.36 -24.33 -7.49
C ARG A 294 -5.01 -24.77 -8.80
N ILE A 295 -4.22 -24.81 -9.87
CA ILE A 295 -4.59 -25.30 -11.20
C ILE A 295 -3.68 -26.47 -11.54
#